data_AF-A0A7J8DX09-F1
#
_entry.id   AF-A0A7J8DX09-F1
#
_cell.length_a   1.000
_cell.length_b   1.000
_cell.length_c   1.000
_cell.angle_alpha   90.00
_cell.angle_beta   90.00
_cell.angle_gamma   90.00
#
_symmetry.space_group_name_H-M   'P 1'
#
loop_
_entity.id
_entity.type
_entity.pdbx_description
1 polymer ?
#
loop_
_entity_poly.entity_id
_entity_poly.type
_entity_poly.pdbx_seq_one_letter_code
_entity_poly.pdbx_strand_id
1 'polypeptide(L)'
;MFEKKDTRVKSAAATNLSFLYYLENDFAQASSYADLAVNSDRYNPSALTNKGNTVFADGDYEKAAEFYREALRNDSSCTEALYNIGLTYKKLNRLDEALDCFLKLHAILRNSAQVLHQIASIYELMEDPSQATEWLMQLISVVPTDSRALCKLGELYDGEGDKSQAFQHYYESYRYFPSNIGVIEWLGAYYIDTQFCEKAIQYFERAALIQPTHVKWQLMVASCFRRSGNYQKALDTYKDIHRKFPENAECLRFLVRLCTDIGLKEVQEYATKLKRLEKMKEIREQRIRSGRDGSGGSRGRRDGGAGSDSGQNCSASSKGERLSARLRAFPAANEPYESSSNKEVDVSYVDPLGPQVERPKTAAKKRIEDDDFADEELGDDLLPE
;
A
#
# COMPACT_ATOMS: atom_id res chain seq x y z
N MET A 1 -22.20 -41.69 26.19
CA MET A 1 -21.50 -40.82 25.22
C MET A 1 -22.42 -40.65 24.02
N PHE A 2 -22.75 -39.41 23.64
CA PHE A 2 -23.60 -39.12 22.49
C PHE A 2 -22.72 -39.21 21.21
N GLU A 3 -22.43 -40.42 20.72
CA GLU A 3 -21.68 -40.61 19.47
C GLU A 3 -22.62 -40.43 18.25
N LYS A 4 -23.09 -39.20 18.02
CA LYS A 4 -23.57 -38.85 16.68
C LYS A 4 -22.35 -38.57 15.81
N LYS A 5 -21.90 -39.58 15.08
CA LYS A 5 -20.92 -39.45 13.99
C LYS A 5 -21.59 -38.80 12.78
N ASP A 6 -22.17 -37.62 12.97
CA ASP A 6 -22.81 -36.89 11.88
C ASP A 6 -21.71 -36.37 10.95
N THR A 7 -21.48 -37.11 9.87
CA THR A 7 -20.47 -36.82 8.84
C THR A 7 -20.61 -35.39 8.29
N ARG A 8 -21.84 -34.86 8.24
CA ARG A 8 -22.13 -33.47 7.87
C ARG A 8 -21.59 -32.45 8.86
N VAL A 9 -21.78 -32.66 10.17
CA VAL A 9 -21.30 -31.73 11.21
C VAL A 9 -19.78 -31.74 11.23
N LYS A 10 -19.17 -32.92 11.07
CA LYS A 10 -17.72 -33.07 10.92
C LYS A 10 -17.19 -32.32 9.70
N SER A 11 -17.85 -32.45 8.54
CA SER A 11 -17.48 -31.74 7.30
C SER A 11 -17.60 -30.22 7.44
N ALA A 12 -18.71 -29.72 8.02
CA ALA A 12 -18.91 -28.29 8.24
C ALA A 12 -17.86 -27.71 9.21
N ALA A 13 -17.57 -28.42 10.31
CA ALA A 13 -16.52 -28.01 11.24
C ALA A 13 -15.13 -28.01 10.60
N ALA A 14 -14.80 -29.04 9.82
CA ALA A 14 -13.52 -29.11 9.10
C ALA A 14 -13.40 -27.99 8.04
N THR A 15 -14.47 -27.69 7.31
CA THR A 15 -14.53 -26.57 6.37
C THR A 15 -14.24 -25.25 7.07
N ASN A 16 -14.91 -24.97 8.19
CA ASN A 16 -14.69 -23.74 8.95
C ASN A 16 -13.27 -23.65 9.54
N LEU A 17 -12.76 -24.75 10.12
CA LEU A 17 -11.39 -24.79 10.65
C LEU A 17 -10.35 -24.57 9.56
N SER A 18 -10.52 -25.19 8.38
CA SER A 18 -9.61 -24.97 7.25
C SER A 18 -9.53 -23.50 6.85
N PHE A 19 -10.66 -22.79 6.85
CA PHE A 19 -10.71 -21.37 6.53
C PHE A 19 -10.08 -20.51 7.63
N LEU A 20 -10.31 -20.83 8.90
CA LEU A 20 -9.68 -20.11 10.02
C LEU A 20 -8.15 -20.21 9.99
N TYR A 21 -7.61 -21.42 9.83
CA TYR A 21 -6.16 -21.61 9.73
C TYR A 21 -5.59 -20.93 8.48
N TYR A 22 -6.35 -20.89 7.39
CA TYR A 22 -5.95 -20.15 6.19
C TYR A 22 -5.83 -18.65 6.46
N LEU A 23 -6.76 -18.05 7.21
CA LEU A 23 -6.70 -16.64 7.62
C LEU A 23 -5.54 -16.36 8.58
N GLU A 24 -5.19 -17.32 9.44
CA GLU A 24 -4.03 -17.23 10.33
C GLU A 24 -2.68 -17.40 9.60
N ASN A 25 -2.71 -17.71 8.29
CA ASN A 25 -1.55 -18.03 7.45
C ASN A 25 -0.84 -19.35 7.83
N ASP A 26 -1.50 -20.24 8.58
CA ASP A 26 -1.03 -21.62 8.79
C ASP A 26 -1.56 -22.53 7.67
N PHE A 27 -0.87 -22.47 6.52
CA PHE A 27 -1.28 -23.22 5.33
C PHE A 27 -1.17 -24.74 5.48
N ALA A 28 -0.26 -25.22 6.33
CA ALA A 28 -0.06 -26.65 6.56
C ALA A 28 -1.27 -27.27 7.28
N GLN A 29 -1.72 -26.63 8.37
CA GLN A 29 -2.94 -27.06 9.05
C GLN A 29 -4.17 -26.84 8.17
N ALA A 30 -4.27 -25.70 7.48
CA ALA A 30 -5.38 -25.43 6.56
C ALA A 30 -5.53 -26.53 5.50
N SER A 31 -4.43 -26.99 4.89
CA SER A 31 -4.44 -28.06 3.87
C SER A 31 -4.91 -29.39 4.44
N SER A 32 -4.45 -29.76 5.66
CA SER A 32 -4.89 -30.98 6.36
C SER A 32 -6.38 -30.95 6.69
N TYR A 33 -6.90 -29.84 7.23
CA TYR A 33 -8.32 -29.71 7.52
C TYR A 33 -9.18 -29.61 6.24
N ALA A 34 -8.65 -29.01 5.17
CA ALA A 34 -9.32 -29.01 3.86
C ALA A 34 -9.42 -30.43 3.27
N ASP A 35 -8.36 -31.25 3.37
CA ASP A 35 -8.42 -32.66 2.98
C ASP A 35 -9.43 -33.45 3.79
N LEU A 36 -9.48 -33.21 5.11
CA LEU A 36 -10.49 -33.82 5.97
C LEU A 36 -11.91 -33.41 5.59
N ALA A 37 -12.12 -32.14 5.19
CA ALA A 37 -13.40 -31.63 4.74
C ALA A 37 -13.85 -32.30 3.44
N VAL A 38 -12.97 -32.35 2.42
CA VAL A 38 -13.25 -32.98 1.12
C VAL A 38 -13.46 -34.50 1.26
N ASN A 39 -12.68 -35.17 2.12
CA ASN A 39 -12.86 -36.60 2.39
C ASN A 39 -14.18 -36.91 3.11
N SER A 40 -14.69 -35.97 3.92
CA SER A 40 -15.96 -36.14 4.63
C SER A 40 -17.16 -35.82 3.74
N ASP A 41 -17.05 -34.81 2.88
CA ASP A 41 -18.06 -34.45 1.89
C ASP A 41 -17.39 -33.95 0.60
N ARG A 42 -17.34 -34.82 -0.41
CA ARG A 42 -16.68 -34.53 -1.69
C ARG A 42 -17.42 -33.48 -2.52
N TYR A 43 -18.73 -33.35 -2.34
CA TYR A 43 -19.56 -32.49 -3.18
C TYR A 43 -19.77 -31.10 -2.57
N ASN A 44 -19.24 -30.85 -1.38
CA ASN A 44 -19.36 -29.56 -0.72
C ASN A 44 -18.52 -28.49 -1.45
N PRO A 45 -19.15 -27.47 -2.06
CA PRO A 45 -18.43 -26.44 -2.83
C PRO A 45 -17.49 -25.60 -1.94
N SER A 46 -17.87 -25.33 -0.68
CA SER A 46 -17.02 -24.56 0.25
C SER A 46 -15.78 -25.34 0.66
N ALA A 47 -15.88 -26.66 0.85
CA ALA A 47 -14.73 -27.51 1.15
C ALA A 47 -13.74 -27.57 -0.03
N LEU A 48 -14.25 -27.73 -1.26
CA LEU A 48 -13.45 -27.71 -2.48
C LEU A 48 -12.80 -26.34 -2.72
N THR A 49 -13.52 -25.25 -2.41
CA THR A 49 -12.99 -23.88 -2.50
C THR A 49 -11.86 -23.68 -1.50
N ASN A 50 -12.02 -24.12 -0.24
CA ASN A 50 -10.96 -24.03 0.75
C ASN A 50 -9.74 -24.88 0.35
N LYS A 51 -9.95 -26.07 -0.23
CA LYS A 51 -8.85 -26.87 -0.75
C LYS A 51 -8.13 -26.15 -1.89
N GLY A 52 -8.88 -25.56 -2.83
CA GLY A 52 -8.33 -24.70 -3.88
C GLY A 52 -7.50 -23.54 -3.32
N ASN A 53 -7.98 -22.88 -2.25
CA ASN A 53 -7.26 -21.77 -1.60
C ASN A 53 -5.92 -22.23 -1.02
N THR A 54 -5.87 -23.39 -0.36
CA THR A 54 -4.61 -23.94 0.18
C THR A 54 -3.60 -24.25 -0.92
N VAL A 55 -4.05 -24.87 -2.01
CA VAL A 55 -3.20 -25.19 -3.18
C VAL A 55 -2.76 -23.92 -3.91
N PHE A 56 -3.59 -22.88 -3.93
CA PHE A 56 -3.24 -21.56 -4.44
C PHE A 56 -2.13 -20.90 -3.63
N ALA A 57 -2.19 -21.01 -2.29
CA ALA A 57 -1.14 -20.52 -1.41
C ALA A 57 0.18 -21.29 -1.57
N ASP A 58 0.11 -22.58 -1.89
CA ASP A 58 1.28 -23.42 -2.21
C ASP A 58 1.93 -23.07 -3.58
N GLY A 59 1.26 -22.27 -4.41
CA GLY A 59 1.75 -21.78 -5.71
C GLY A 59 1.34 -22.62 -6.92
N ASP A 60 0.64 -23.73 -6.72
CA ASP A 60 0.14 -24.62 -7.78
C ASP A 60 -1.19 -24.08 -8.36
N TYR A 61 -1.11 -23.02 -9.16
CA TYR A 61 -2.30 -22.30 -9.67
C TYR A 61 -3.19 -23.13 -10.60
N GLU A 62 -2.63 -24.03 -11.41
CA GLU A 62 -3.39 -24.92 -12.30
C GLU A 62 -4.30 -25.87 -11.52
N LYS A 63 -3.75 -26.53 -10.49
CA LYS A 63 -4.50 -27.44 -9.63
C LYS A 63 -5.55 -26.68 -8.81
N ALA A 64 -5.21 -25.49 -8.32
CA ALA A 64 -6.19 -24.64 -7.64
C ALA A 64 -7.39 -24.33 -8.56
N ALA A 65 -7.14 -23.99 -9.83
CA ALA A 65 -8.20 -23.77 -10.82
C ALA A 65 -9.04 -25.03 -11.13
N GLU A 66 -8.47 -26.24 -11.00
CA GLU A 66 -9.24 -27.50 -11.11
C GLU A 66 -10.19 -27.68 -9.93
N PHE A 67 -9.73 -27.49 -8.70
CA PHE A 67 -10.57 -27.61 -7.50
C PHE A 67 -11.72 -26.60 -7.50
N TYR A 68 -11.46 -25.35 -7.88
CA TYR A 68 -12.54 -24.37 -7.98
C TYR A 68 -13.52 -24.70 -9.11
N ARG A 69 -13.06 -25.24 -10.24
CA ARG A 69 -13.96 -25.72 -11.32
C ARG A 69 -14.82 -26.89 -10.85
N GLU A 70 -14.28 -27.78 -10.02
CA GLU A 70 -15.06 -28.85 -9.39
C GLU A 70 -16.12 -28.27 -8.43
N ALA A 71 -15.76 -27.24 -7.64
CA ALA A 71 -16.71 -26.53 -6.79
C ALA A 71 -17.86 -25.93 -7.60
N LEU A 72 -17.57 -25.26 -8.73
CA LEU A 72 -18.59 -24.69 -9.62
C LEU A 72 -19.46 -25.73 -10.34
N ARG A 73 -18.94 -26.95 -10.58
CA ARG A 73 -19.75 -28.05 -11.14
C ARG A 73 -20.78 -28.56 -10.14
N ASN A 74 -20.44 -28.55 -8.86
CA ASN A 74 -21.32 -28.98 -7.79
C ASN A 74 -22.34 -27.91 -7.43
N ASP A 75 -21.90 -26.64 -7.37
CA ASP A 75 -22.77 -25.48 -7.19
C ASP A 75 -22.37 -24.37 -8.17
N SER A 76 -23.19 -24.20 -9.22
CA SER A 76 -22.97 -23.18 -10.24
C SER A 76 -23.13 -21.75 -9.72
N SER A 77 -23.72 -21.58 -8.52
CA SER A 77 -23.95 -20.28 -7.90
C SER A 77 -22.88 -19.88 -6.87
N CYS A 78 -21.85 -20.72 -6.67
CA CYS A 78 -20.77 -20.45 -5.73
C CYS A 78 -19.90 -19.27 -6.20
N THR A 79 -20.22 -18.08 -5.69
CA THR A 79 -19.53 -16.82 -6.03
C THR A 79 -18.09 -16.78 -5.54
N GLU A 80 -17.80 -17.41 -4.41
CA GLU A 80 -16.45 -17.53 -3.83
C GLU A 80 -15.52 -18.32 -4.76
N ALA A 81 -15.95 -19.49 -5.22
CA ALA A 81 -15.20 -20.29 -6.19
C ALA A 81 -14.99 -19.51 -7.50
N LEU A 82 -16.02 -18.84 -8.01
CA LEU A 82 -15.91 -18.05 -9.23
C LEU A 82 -14.93 -16.87 -9.10
N TYR A 83 -14.95 -16.16 -7.97
CA TYR A 83 -14.00 -15.08 -7.67
C TYR A 83 -12.57 -15.61 -7.63
N ASN A 84 -12.35 -16.73 -6.93
CA ASN A 84 -11.03 -17.32 -6.77
C ASN A 84 -10.48 -17.90 -8.09
N ILE A 85 -11.34 -18.40 -8.99
CA ILE A 85 -10.95 -18.78 -10.37
C ILE A 85 -10.45 -17.57 -11.16
N GLY A 86 -11.18 -16.44 -11.08
CA GLY A 86 -10.74 -15.21 -11.74
C GLY A 86 -9.36 -14.77 -11.26
N LEU A 87 -9.10 -14.88 -9.95
CA LEU A 87 -7.78 -14.58 -9.38
C LEU A 87 -6.69 -15.58 -9.81
N THR A 88 -6.97 -16.88 -9.89
CA THR A 88 -6.01 -17.87 -10.41
C THR A 88 -5.68 -17.61 -11.86
N TYR A 89 -6.67 -17.36 -12.72
CA TYR A 89 -6.40 -17.06 -14.12
C TYR A 89 -5.61 -15.77 -14.32
N LYS A 90 -5.87 -14.74 -13.50
CA LYS A 90 -5.05 -13.53 -13.47
C LYS A 90 -3.60 -13.82 -13.09
N LYS A 91 -3.33 -14.71 -12.12
CA LYS A 91 -1.97 -15.15 -11.75
C LYS A 91 -1.29 -16.00 -12.84
N LEU A 92 -2.07 -16.78 -13.57
CA LEU A 92 -1.63 -17.57 -14.72
C LEU A 92 -1.45 -16.74 -16.00
N ASN A 93 -1.67 -15.43 -15.95
CA ASN A 93 -1.65 -14.52 -17.09
C ASN A 93 -2.65 -14.89 -18.20
N ARG A 94 -3.73 -15.61 -17.86
CA ARG A 94 -4.85 -15.93 -18.75
C ARG A 94 -5.94 -14.87 -18.57
N LEU A 95 -5.65 -13.67 -19.07
CA LEU A 95 -6.43 -12.47 -18.78
C LEU A 95 -7.87 -12.54 -19.31
N ASP A 96 -8.07 -13.08 -20.52
CA ASP A 96 -9.41 -13.22 -21.12
C ASP A 96 -10.33 -14.13 -20.29
N GLU A 97 -9.81 -15.26 -19.83
CA GLU A 97 -10.58 -16.20 -19.00
C GLU A 97 -10.85 -15.64 -17.60
N ALA A 98 -9.90 -14.87 -17.05
CA ALA A 98 -10.10 -14.16 -15.80
C ALA A 98 -11.24 -13.14 -15.94
N LEU A 99 -11.23 -12.36 -17.04
CA LEU A 99 -12.23 -11.37 -17.35
C LEU A 99 -13.63 -12.00 -17.48
N ASP A 100 -13.77 -13.09 -18.22
CA ASP A 100 -15.02 -13.84 -18.33
C ASP A 100 -15.57 -14.28 -16.97
N CYS A 101 -14.70 -14.72 -16.06
CA CYS A 101 -15.10 -15.13 -14.72
C CYS A 101 -15.61 -13.94 -13.90
N PHE A 102 -14.92 -12.80 -13.95
CA PHE A 102 -15.35 -11.60 -13.21
C PHE A 102 -16.59 -10.93 -13.83
N LEU A 103 -16.77 -10.97 -15.14
CA LEU A 103 -17.98 -10.49 -15.81
C LEU A 103 -19.21 -11.34 -15.44
N LYS A 104 -19.05 -12.67 -15.42
CA LYS A 104 -20.09 -13.58 -14.89
C LYS A 104 -20.41 -13.29 -13.43
N LEU A 105 -19.37 -13.04 -12.63
CA LEU A 105 -19.55 -12.71 -11.22
C LEU A 105 -20.24 -11.36 -11.04
N HIS A 106 -19.94 -10.36 -11.87
CA HIS A 106 -20.62 -9.07 -11.88
C HIS A 106 -22.10 -9.19 -12.25
N ALA A 107 -22.45 -10.12 -13.16
CA ALA A 107 -23.85 -10.40 -13.49
C ALA A 107 -24.64 -10.98 -12.30
N ILE A 108 -23.98 -11.76 -11.42
CA ILE A 108 -24.58 -12.32 -10.20
C ILE A 108 -24.60 -11.27 -9.07
N LEU A 109 -23.44 -10.69 -8.79
CA LEU A 109 -23.21 -9.71 -7.73
C LEU A 109 -23.16 -8.29 -8.32
N ARG A 110 -24.34 -7.76 -8.62
CA ARG A 110 -24.45 -6.38 -9.10
C ARG A 110 -23.88 -5.42 -8.07
N ASN A 111 -23.07 -4.47 -8.54
CA ASN A 111 -22.45 -3.40 -7.74
C ASN A 111 -21.45 -3.86 -6.66
N SER A 112 -20.82 -5.04 -6.80
CA SER A 112 -19.70 -5.39 -5.94
C SER A 112 -18.44 -4.60 -6.31
N ALA A 113 -18.02 -3.68 -5.44
CA ALA A 113 -16.82 -2.86 -5.63
C ALA A 113 -15.55 -3.70 -5.82
N GLN A 114 -15.45 -4.82 -5.10
CA GLN A 114 -14.30 -5.74 -5.22
C GLN A 114 -14.21 -6.36 -6.62
N VAL A 115 -15.35 -6.70 -7.22
CA VAL A 115 -15.40 -7.29 -8.56
C VAL A 115 -15.07 -6.24 -9.62
N LEU A 116 -15.66 -5.05 -9.52
CA LEU A 116 -15.38 -3.93 -10.43
C LEU A 116 -13.89 -3.56 -10.44
N HIS A 117 -13.26 -3.50 -9.26
CA HIS A 117 -11.81 -3.28 -9.14
C HIS A 117 -10.99 -4.38 -9.82
N GLN A 118 -11.39 -5.65 -9.71
CA GLN A 118 -10.66 -6.74 -10.39
C GLN A 118 -10.82 -6.67 -11.92
N ILE A 119 -12.00 -6.34 -12.43
CA ILE A 119 -12.25 -6.15 -13.86
C ILE A 119 -11.36 -5.02 -14.41
N ALA A 120 -11.40 -3.85 -13.78
CA ALA A 120 -10.54 -2.72 -14.16
C ALA A 120 -9.05 -3.11 -14.15
N SER A 121 -8.59 -3.77 -13.09
CA SER A 121 -7.20 -4.20 -12.98
C SER A 121 -6.80 -5.26 -14.02
N ILE A 122 -7.74 -6.02 -14.60
CA ILE A 122 -7.45 -6.93 -15.71
C ILE A 122 -7.30 -6.15 -17.01
N TYR A 123 -8.18 -5.20 -17.31
CA TYR A 123 -8.04 -4.34 -18.48
C TYR A 123 -6.73 -3.53 -18.46
N GLU A 124 -6.28 -3.10 -17.28
CA GLU A 124 -4.95 -2.49 -17.14
C GLU A 124 -3.81 -3.44 -17.49
N LEU A 125 -3.91 -4.72 -17.11
CA LEU A 125 -2.91 -5.74 -17.47
C LEU A 125 -2.97 -6.12 -18.95
N MET A 126 -4.15 -5.95 -19.58
CA MET A 126 -4.34 -6.12 -21.03
C MET A 126 -3.87 -4.90 -21.83
N GLU A 127 -3.43 -3.83 -21.16
CA GLU A 127 -3.01 -2.56 -21.78
C GLU A 127 -4.15 -1.84 -22.53
N ASP A 128 -5.40 -2.04 -22.08
CA ASP A 128 -6.61 -1.39 -22.61
C ASP A 128 -7.12 -0.28 -21.64
N PRO A 129 -6.51 0.92 -21.65
CA PRO A 129 -6.82 1.97 -20.67
C PRO A 129 -8.25 2.52 -20.80
N SER A 130 -8.83 2.52 -22.01
CA SER A 130 -10.19 3.03 -22.26
C SER A 130 -11.24 2.24 -21.47
N GLN A 131 -11.19 0.91 -21.57
CA GLN A 131 -12.09 0.03 -20.82
C GLN A 131 -11.80 0.08 -19.31
N ALA A 132 -10.51 0.15 -18.91
CA ALA A 132 -10.15 0.30 -17.51
C ALA A 132 -10.78 1.56 -16.89
N THR A 133 -10.74 2.69 -17.60
CA THR A 133 -11.35 3.95 -17.18
C THR A 133 -12.87 3.82 -17.00
N GLU A 134 -13.59 3.21 -17.95
CA GLU A 134 -15.04 3.00 -17.85
C GLU A 134 -15.41 2.17 -16.61
N TRP A 135 -14.70 1.08 -16.36
CA TRP A 135 -14.94 0.21 -15.19
C TRP A 135 -14.58 0.89 -13.87
N LEU A 136 -13.51 1.69 -13.83
CA LEU A 136 -13.15 2.48 -12.66
C LEU A 136 -14.15 3.60 -12.38
N MET A 137 -14.71 4.24 -13.41
CA MET A 137 -15.79 5.22 -13.24
C MET A 137 -17.04 4.57 -12.63
N GLN A 138 -17.40 3.35 -13.08
CA GLN A 138 -18.47 2.58 -12.45
C GLN A 138 -18.14 2.25 -10.99
N LEU A 139 -16.90 1.85 -10.68
CA LEU A 139 -16.46 1.59 -9.32
C LEU A 139 -16.64 2.81 -8.41
N ILE A 140 -16.24 3.99 -8.88
CA ILE A 140 -16.37 5.25 -8.12
C ILE A 140 -17.83 5.64 -7.94
N SER A 141 -18.72 5.33 -8.89
CA SER A 141 -20.16 5.55 -8.71
C SER A 141 -20.73 4.74 -7.53
N VAL A 142 -20.16 3.56 -7.24
CA VAL A 142 -20.55 2.71 -6.12
C VAL A 142 -19.83 3.11 -4.83
N VAL A 143 -18.51 3.37 -4.91
CA VAL A 143 -17.66 3.75 -3.78
C VAL A 143 -16.88 5.02 -4.12
N PRO A 144 -17.47 6.22 -3.91
CA PRO A 144 -16.81 7.49 -4.21
C PRO A 144 -15.61 7.80 -3.31
N THR A 145 -15.45 7.04 -2.22
CA THR A 145 -14.43 7.26 -1.18
C THR A 145 -13.15 6.46 -1.40
N ASP A 146 -13.11 5.59 -2.42
CA ASP A 146 -11.93 4.77 -2.69
C ASP A 146 -10.81 5.61 -3.33
N SER A 147 -9.88 6.06 -2.49
CA SER A 147 -8.69 6.79 -2.92
C SER A 147 -7.82 6.00 -3.91
N ARG A 148 -7.78 4.66 -3.82
CA ARG A 148 -6.94 3.85 -4.72
C ARG A 148 -7.50 3.87 -6.13
N ALA A 149 -8.81 3.68 -6.27
CA ALA A 149 -9.51 3.80 -7.56
C ALA A 149 -9.36 5.20 -8.16
N LEU A 150 -9.53 6.25 -7.35
CA LEU A 150 -9.36 7.64 -7.78
C LEU A 150 -7.91 7.95 -8.23
N CYS A 151 -6.91 7.43 -7.50
CA CYS A 151 -5.50 7.55 -7.88
C CYS A 151 -5.27 6.89 -9.24
N LYS A 152 -5.84 5.70 -9.43
CA LYS A 152 -5.66 4.93 -10.66
C LYS A 152 -6.31 5.58 -11.87
N LEU A 153 -7.50 6.17 -11.72
CA LEU A 153 -8.08 7.02 -12.77
C LEU A 153 -7.19 8.22 -13.10
N GLY A 154 -6.64 8.88 -12.07
CA GLY A 154 -5.69 9.97 -12.28
C GLY A 154 -4.48 9.54 -13.11
N GLU A 155 -3.93 8.35 -12.84
CA GLU A 155 -2.82 7.77 -13.61
C GLU A 155 -3.22 7.50 -15.07
N LEU A 156 -4.41 6.96 -15.32
CA LEU A 156 -4.88 6.66 -16.67
C LEU A 156 -5.10 7.93 -17.49
N TYR A 157 -5.77 8.94 -16.93
CA TYR A 157 -5.98 10.23 -17.63
C TYR A 157 -4.68 11.00 -17.87
N ASP A 158 -3.71 10.92 -16.95
CA ASP A 158 -2.38 11.50 -17.17
C ASP A 158 -1.63 10.79 -18.30
N GLY A 159 -1.78 9.48 -18.41
CA GLY A 159 -1.25 8.68 -19.53
C GLY A 159 -1.89 9.02 -20.89
N GLU A 160 -3.18 9.36 -20.91
CA GLU A 160 -3.88 9.86 -22.09
C GLU A 160 -3.51 11.32 -22.44
N GLY A 161 -2.90 12.05 -21.50
CA GLY A 161 -2.49 13.45 -21.65
C GLY A 161 -3.54 14.46 -21.19
N ASP A 162 -4.70 14.03 -20.70
CA ASP A 162 -5.70 14.92 -20.09
C ASP A 162 -5.33 15.25 -18.64
N LYS A 163 -4.40 16.19 -18.49
CA LYS A 163 -3.95 16.68 -17.19
C LYS A 163 -5.07 17.32 -16.36
N SER A 164 -6.17 17.76 -16.98
CA SER A 164 -7.25 18.46 -16.29
C SER A 164 -8.13 17.47 -15.50
N GLN A 165 -8.53 16.37 -16.13
CA GLN A 165 -9.27 15.28 -15.48
C GLN A 165 -8.37 14.54 -14.48
N ALA A 166 -7.11 14.31 -14.85
CA ALA A 166 -6.13 13.73 -13.93
C ALA A 166 -6.05 14.55 -12.63
N PHE A 167 -5.96 15.88 -12.73
CA PHE A 167 -5.92 16.75 -11.55
C PHE A 167 -7.15 16.60 -10.67
N GLN A 168 -8.36 16.55 -11.25
CA GLN A 168 -9.59 16.40 -10.47
C GLN A 168 -9.59 15.10 -9.66
N HIS A 169 -9.28 13.97 -10.31
CA HIS A 169 -9.27 12.67 -9.64
C HIS A 169 -8.15 12.52 -8.62
N TYR A 170 -6.95 13.04 -8.90
CA TYR A 170 -5.87 13.07 -7.93
C TYR A 170 -6.18 13.98 -6.73
N TYR A 171 -6.82 15.12 -6.96
CA TYR A 171 -7.22 16.03 -5.89
C TYR A 171 -8.28 15.39 -4.98
N GLU A 172 -9.28 14.71 -5.55
CA GLU A 172 -10.26 13.93 -4.81
C GLU A 172 -9.61 12.76 -4.05
N SER A 173 -8.68 12.03 -4.68
CA SER A 173 -7.91 10.97 -4.04
C SER A 173 -7.14 11.49 -2.82
N TYR A 174 -6.46 12.64 -2.97
CA TYR A 174 -5.74 13.29 -1.89
C TYR A 174 -6.67 13.75 -0.76
N ARG A 175 -7.88 14.21 -1.08
CA ARG A 175 -8.88 14.61 -0.07
C ARG A 175 -9.26 13.45 0.85
N TYR A 176 -9.42 12.24 0.31
CA TYR A 176 -9.78 11.06 1.09
C TYR A 176 -8.57 10.42 1.78
N PHE A 177 -7.42 10.36 1.12
CA PHE A 177 -6.21 9.76 1.67
C PHE A 177 -4.97 10.64 1.42
N PRO A 178 -4.73 11.62 2.31
CA PRO A 178 -3.71 12.63 2.12
C PRO A 178 -2.29 12.14 2.50
N SER A 179 -2.06 10.83 2.57
CA SER A 179 -0.75 10.26 2.86
C SER A 179 -0.17 9.44 1.70
N ASN A 180 -0.88 9.35 0.58
CA ASN A 180 -0.34 8.76 -0.63
C ASN A 180 0.73 9.67 -1.25
N ILE A 181 1.97 9.22 -1.20
CA ILE A 181 3.13 9.98 -1.68
C ILE A 181 3.10 10.13 -3.21
N GLY A 182 2.63 9.12 -3.95
CA GLY A 182 2.54 9.19 -5.41
C GLY A 182 1.60 10.32 -5.85
N VAL A 183 0.44 10.43 -5.21
CA VAL A 183 -0.54 11.51 -5.48
C VAL A 183 0.02 12.88 -5.08
N ILE A 184 0.69 12.97 -3.93
CA ILE A 184 1.31 14.22 -3.47
C ILE A 184 2.42 14.67 -4.43
N GLU A 185 3.24 13.74 -4.92
CA GLU A 185 4.28 14.01 -5.90
C GLU A 185 3.68 14.54 -7.20
N TRP A 186 2.65 13.87 -7.71
CA TRP A 186 1.98 14.28 -8.95
C TRP A 186 1.31 15.65 -8.81
N LEU A 187 0.54 15.90 -7.73
CA LEU A 187 -0.09 17.21 -7.48
C LEU A 187 0.95 18.31 -7.32
N GLY A 188 2.05 18.05 -6.62
CA GLY A 188 3.16 18.98 -6.47
C GLY A 188 3.82 19.30 -7.82
N ALA A 189 4.06 18.30 -8.66
CA ALA A 189 4.59 18.46 -10.02
C ALA A 189 3.61 19.23 -10.92
N TYR A 190 2.32 18.94 -10.84
CA TYR A 190 1.28 19.66 -11.58
C TYR A 190 1.24 21.16 -11.23
N TYR A 191 1.29 21.50 -9.94
CA TYR A 191 1.39 22.90 -9.51
C TYR A 191 2.71 23.55 -9.90
N ILE A 192 3.77 22.75 -10.02
CA ILE A 192 5.05 23.21 -10.53
C ILE A 192 4.93 23.57 -12.02
N ASP A 193 4.31 22.73 -12.83
CA ASP A 193 4.17 22.93 -14.28
C ASP A 193 3.25 24.12 -14.59
N THR A 194 2.18 24.27 -13.82
CA THR A 194 1.22 25.40 -13.93
C THR A 194 1.74 26.71 -13.31
N GLN A 195 3.01 26.75 -12.89
CA GLN A 195 3.70 27.91 -12.29
C GLN A 195 3.18 28.38 -10.93
N PHE A 196 2.19 27.70 -10.34
CA PHE A 196 1.69 27.97 -8.98
C PHE A 196 2.55 27.32 -7.90
N CYS A 197 3.82 27.76 -7.80
CA CYS A 197 4.82 27.19 -6.91
C CYS A 197 4.44 27.25 -5.42
N GLU A 198 3.67 28.27 -5.01
CA GLU A 198 3.28 28.48 -3.61
C GLU A 198 2.38 27.35 -3.09
N LYS A 199 1.43 26.88 -3.91
CA LYS A 199 0.58 25.74 -3.57
C LYS A 199 1.38 24.44 -3.51
N ALA A 200 2.33 24.26 -4.42
CA ALA A 200 3.19 23.07 -4.47
C ALA A 200 3.99 22.87 -3.17
N ILE A 201 4.38 23.95 -2.48
CA ILE A 201 5.13 23.89 -1.22
C ILE A 201 4.37 23.07 -0.16
N GLN A 202 3.06 23.29 -0.01
CA GLN A 202 2.24 22.60 1.00
C GLN A 202 2.24 21.08 0.79
N TYR A 203 2.18 20.64 -0.47
CA TYR A 203 2.23 19.22 -0.83
C TYR A 203 3.61 18.61 -0.52
N PHE A 204 4.70 19.27 -0.91
CA PHE A 204 6.05 18.74 -0.65
C PHE A 204 6.46 18.82 0.81
N GLU A 205 6.01 19.83 1.57
CA GLU A 205 6.18 19.88 3.02
C GLU A 205 5.49 18.68 3.67
N ARG A 206 4.28 18.34 3.23
CA ARG A 206 3.59 17.13 3.69
C ARG A 206 4.35 15.86 3.33
N ALA A 207 4.88 15.75 2.11
CA ALA A 207 5.73 14.62 1.73
C ALA A 207 6.99 14.51 2.61
N ALA A 208 7.61 15.65 2.97
CA ALA A 208 8.77 15.70 3.85
C ALA A 208 8.44 15.27 5.29
N LEU A 209 7.20 15.50 5.76
CA LEU A 209 6.71 15.00 7.05
C LEU A 209 6.50 13.48 7.03
N ILE A 210 5.97 12.93 5.93
CA ILE A 210 5.74 11.48 5.77
C ILE A 210 7.07 10.73 5.63
N GLN A 211 8.02 11.27 4.85
CA GLN A 211 9.35 10.69 4.61
C GLN A 211 10.48 11.65 5.02
N PRO A 212 10.77 11.80 6.32
CA PRO A 212 11.78 12.73 6.81
C PRO A 212 13.22 12.31 6.45
N THR A 213 13.43 11.02 6.16
CA THR A 213 14.72 10.47 5.75
C THR A 213 15.09 10.83 4.31
N HIS A 214 14.10 11.15 3.47
CA HIS A 214 14.30 11.34 2.05
C HIS A 214 14.52 12.82 1.71
N VAL A 215 15.76 13.18 1.38
CA VAL A 215 16.17 14.59 1.17
C VAL A 215 15.48 15.25 -0.05
N LYS A 216 15.04 14.46 -1.04
CA LYS A 216 14.32 14.96 -2.25
C LYS A 216 13.18 15.90 -1.90
N TRP A 217 12.34 15.57 -0.92
CA TRP A 217 11.15 16.39 -0.62
C TRP A 217 11.53 17.76 -0.06
N GLN A 218 12.53 17.81 0.83
CA GLN A 218 13.05 19.07 1.35
C GLN A 218 13.70 19.91 0.24
N LEU A 219 14.41 19.27 -0.70
CA LEU A 219 14.96 19.97 -1.87
C LEU A 219 13.86 20.48 -2.81
N MET A 220 12.77 19.75 -3.00
CA MET A 220 11.62 20.22 -3.79
C MET A 220 10.99 21.45 -3.15
N VAL A 221 10.80 21.46 -1.82
CA VAL A 221 10.33 22.66 -1.08
C VAL A 221 11.23 23.86 -1.31
N ALA A 222 12.55 23.71 -1.13
CA ALA A 222 13.52 24.79 -1.33
C ALA A 222 13.56 25.26 -2.81
N SER A 223 13.40 24.34 -3.77
CA SER A 223 13.28 24.67 -5.19
C SER A 223 12.00 25.46 -5.50
N CYS A 224 10.88 25.11 -4.87
CA CYS A 224 9.63 25.86 -4.98
C CYS A 224 9.76 27.27 -4.41
N PHE A 225 10.41 27.47 -3.25
CA PHE A 225 10.69 28.82 -2.72
C PHE A 225 11.56 29.66 -3.66
N ARG A 226 12.57 29.04 -4.27
CA ARG A 226 13.41 29.74 -5.26
C ARG A 226 12.58 30.20 -6.46
N ARG A 227 11.68 29.34 -6.97
CA ARG A 227 10.86 29.65 -8.14
C ARG A 227 9.69 30.59 -7.84
N SER A 228 9.22 30.64 -6.59
CA SER A 228 8.29 31.67 -6.13
C SER A 228 8.94 33.05 -5.92
N GLY A 229 10.25 33.20 -6.19
CA GLY A 229 11.00 34.44 -6.00
C GLY A 229 11.44 34.71 -4.55
N ASN A 230 11.14 33.81 -3.61
CA ASN A 230 11.50 33.95 -2.20
C ASN A 230 12.94 33.45 -1.96
N TYR A 231 13.92 34.14 -2.54
CA TYR A 231 15.33 33.73 -2.53
C TYR A 231 15.95 33.61 -1.13
N GLN A 232 15.54 34.46 -0.18
CA GLN A 232 16.06 34.42 1.19
C GLN A 232 15.63 33.14 1.91
N LYS A 233 14.32 32.84 1.92
CA LYS A 233 13.78 31.60 2.51
C LYS A 233 14.34 30.35 1.83
N ALA A 234 14.51 30.41 0.50
CA ALA A 234 15.15 29.32 -0.24
C ALA A 234 16.60 29.09 0.23
N LEU A 235 17.36 30.15 0.43
CA LEU A 235 18.75 30.06 0.88
C LEU A 235 18.86 29.48 2.30
N ASP A 236 18.01 29.93 3.23
CA ASP A 236 17.97 29.41 4.59
C ASP A 236 17.60 27.92 4.61
N THR A 237 16.55 27.54 3.88
CA THR A 237 16.13 26.13 3.77
C THR A 237 17.21 25.26 3.15
N TYR A 238 17.91 25.70 2.10
CA TYR A 238 19.04 24.95 1.55
C TYR A 238 20.22 24.85 2.52
N LYS A 239 20.53 25.90 3.29
CA LYS A 239 21.57 25.87 4.33
C LYS A 239 21.21 24.85 5.42
N ASP A 240 19.96 24.79 5.84
CA ASP A 240 19.48 23.83 6.84
C ASP A 240 19.50 22.39 6.31
N ILE A 241 19.12 22.18 5.04
CA ILE A 241 19.23 20.87 4.38
C ILE A 241 20.70 20.43 4.32
N HIS A 242 21.62 21.34 3.97
CA HIS A 242 23.06 21.02 3.91
C HIS A 242 23.64 20.68 5.29
N ARG A 243 23.17 21.34 6.37
CA ARG A 243 23.56 21.00 7.75
C ARG A 243 23.11 19.60 8.14
N LYS A 244 21.89 19.20 7.75
CA LYS A 244 21.34 17.86 8.03
C LYS A 244 21.98 16.78 7.15
N PHE A 245 22.24 17.10 5.89
CA PHE A 245 22.72 16.17 4.86
C PHE A 245 23.94 16.74 4.13
N PRO A 246 25.13 16.75 4.75
CA PRO A 246 26.33 17.33 4.16
C PRO A 246 26.83 16.58 2.92
N GLU A 247 26.47 15.31 2.78
CA GLU A 247 26.89 14.44 1.67
C GLU A 247 26.07 14.60 0.37
N ASN A 248 25.01 15.42 0.38
CA ASN A 248 24.14 15.56 -0.77
C ASN A 248 24.71 16.55 -1.82
N ALA A 249 25.14 16.00 -2.96
CA ALA A 249 25.65 16.78 -4.08
C ALA A 249 24.60 17.71 -4.70
N GLU A 250 23.33 17.29 -4.79
CA GLU A 250 22.27 18.12 -5.40
C GLU A 250 22.04 19.40 -4.59
N CYS A 251 22.01 19.28 -3.26
CA CYS A 251 21.86 20.43 -2.38
C CYS A 251 22.98 21.46 -2.59
N LEU A 252 24.23 20.99 -2.72
CA LEU A 252 25.38 21.85 -2.99
C LEU A 252 25.29 22.50 -4.38
N ARG A 253 24.85 21.76 -5.41
CA ARG A 253 24.62 22.31 -6.75
C ARG A 253 23.57 23.43 -6.72
N PHE A 254 22.46 23.22 -6.03
CA PHE A 254 21.41 24.24 -5.88
C PHE A 254 21.89 25.45 -5.07
N LEU A 255 22.66 25.25 -4.01
CA LEU A 255 23.27 26.35 -3.23
C LEU A 255 24.23 27.18 -4.07
N VAL A 256 25.12 26.54 -4.84
CA VAL A 256 26.05 27.25 -5.72
C VAL A 256 25.27 28.09 -6.73
N ARG A 257 24.28 27.50 -7.41
CA ARG A 257 23.43 28.21 -8.39
C ARG A 257 22.67 29.38 -7.75
N LEU A 258 22.07 29.17 -6.58
CA LEU A 258 21.33 30.21 -5.89
C LEU A 258 22.25 31.36 -5.44
N CYS A 259 23.42 31.03 -4.86
CA CYS A 259 24.37 32.05 -4.43
C CYS A 259 25.00 32.80 -5.61
N THR A 260 25.18 32.16 -6.79
CA THR A 260 25.59 32.87 -8.01
C THR A 260 24.52 33.82 -8.50
N ASP A 261 23.25 33.39 -8.48
CA ASP A 261 22.11 34.21 -8.93
C ASP A 261 21.95 35.46 -8.02
N ILE A 262 22.23 35.34 -6.72
CA ILE A 262 22.15 36.46 -5.75
C ILE A 262 23.45 37.30 -5.70
N GLY A 263 24.59 36.76 -6.17
CA GLY A 263 25.89 37.45 -6.14
C GLY A 263 26.61 37.42 -4.79
N LEU A 264 26.39 36.38 -3.97
CA LEU A 264 27.01 36.25 -2.65
C LEU A 264 28.46 35.75 -2.73
N LYS A 265 29.33 36.22 -1.82
CA LYS A 265 30.73 35.77 -1.76
C LYS A 265 30.89 34.31 -1.32
N GLU A 266 29.88 33.75 -0.62
CA GLU A 266 29.86 32.36 -0.15
C GLU A 266 29.88 31.32 -1.30
N VAL A 267 29.66 31.74 -2.57
CA VAL A 267 29.71 30.86 -3.76
C VAL A 267 31.00 30.03 -3.82
N GLN A 268 32.14 30.66 -3.54
CA GLN A 268 33.44 30.00 -3.66
C GLN A 268 33.60 28.86 -2.66
N GLU A 269 33.03 29.01 -1.46
CA GLU A 269 33.05 27.98 -0.43
C GLU A 269 32.19 26.78 -0.82
N TYR A 270 30.95 27.01 -1.27
CA TYR A 270 30.08 25.91 -1.71
C TYR A 270 30.62 25.22 -2.97
N ALA A 271 31.22 25.97 -3.90
CA ALA A 271 31.81 25.41 -5.11
C ALA A 271 33.04 24.52 -4.81
N THR A 272 33.88 24.91 -3.86
CA THR A 272 35.00 24.06 -3.42
C THR A 272 34.53 22.81 -2.68
N LYS A 273 33.48 22.93 -1.85
CA LYS A 273 32.83 21.78 -1.19
C LYS A 273 32.22 20.81 -2.22
N LEU A 274 31.53 21.32 -3.24
CA LEU A 274 30.96 20.52 -4.33
C LEU A 274 32.05 19.73 -5.06
N LYS A 275 33.13 20.39 -5.50
CA LYS A 275 34.26 19.73 -6.19
C LYS A 275 34.91 18.64 -5.34
N ARG A 276 35.06 18.86 -4.02
CA ARG A 276 35.59 17.83 -3.10
C ARG A 276 34.65 16.62 -3.03
N LEU A 277 33.34 16.87 -2.98
CA LEU A 277 32.33 15.84 -2.85
C LEU A 277 32.20 14.99 -4.12
N GLU A 278 32.23 15.64 -5.28
CA GLU A 278 32.26 14.96 -6.60
C GLU A 278 33.50 14.08 -6.75
N LYS A 279 34.69 14.60 -6.42
CA LYS A 279 35.92 13.81 -6.42
C LYS A 279 35.84 12.60 -5.49
N MET A 280 35.27 12.76 -4.29
CA MET A 280 35.09 11.63 -3.37
C MET A 280 34.11 10.58 -3.91
N LYS A 281 33.02 11.00 -4.55
CA LYS A 281 32.07 10.09 -5.21
C LYS A 281 32.74 9.35 -6.36
N GLU A 282 33.50 10.04 -7.20
CA GLU A 282 34.21 9.44 -8.32
C GLU A 282 35.23 8.39 -7.85
N ILE A 283 36.01 8.69 -6.82
CA ILE A 283 36.95 7.72 -6.21
C ILE A 283 36.18 6.51 -5.64
N ARG A 284 35.03 6.72 -5.01
CA ARG A 284 34.18 5.65 -4.47
C ARG A 284 33.64 4.75 -5.58
N GLU A 285 33.16 5.33 -6.67
CA GLU A 285 32.69 4.58 -7.84
C GLU A 285 33.81 3.81 -8.52
N GLN A 286 35.01 4.40 -8.66
CA GLN A 286 36.18 3.72 -9.21
C GLN A 286 36.59 2.51 -8.36
N ARG A 287 36.52 2.60 -7.03
CA ARG A 287 36.73 1.44 -6.13
C ARG A 287 35.67 0.36 -6.32
N ILE A 288 34.41 0.74 -6.52
CA ILE A 288 33.33 -0.24 -6.75
C ILE A 288 33.49 -0.93 -8.11
N ARG A 289 33.88 -0.20 -9.16
CA ARG A 289 34.16 -0.75 -10.49
C ARG A 289 35.35 -1.71 -10.45
N SER A 290 36.48 -1.27 -9.90
CA SER A 290 37.68 -2.13 -9.74
C SER A 290 37.45 -3.34 -8.82
N GLY A 291 36.59 -3.22 -7.80
CA GLY A 291 36.17 -4.33 -6.95
C GLY A 291 35.27 -5.37 -7.65
N ARG A 292 34.49 -4.96 -8.65
CA ARG A 292 33.67 -5.86 -9.47
C ARG A 292 34.50 -6.60 -10.52
N ASP A 293 35.48 -5.92 -11.12
CA ASP A 293 36.40 -6.52 -12.09
C ASP A 293 37.41 -7.48 -11.42
N GLY A 294 37.73 -7.27 -10.14
CA GLY A 294 38.63 -8.13 -9.35
C GLY A 294 38.05 -9.50 -8.93
N SER A 295 36.73 -9.72 -9.05
CA SER A 295 36.08 -10.99 -8.71
C SER A 295 35.77 -11.90 -9.92
N GLY A 296 36.18 -11.52 -11.13
CA GLY A 296 35.84 -12.22 -12.38
C GLY A 296 36.99 -12.92 -13.11
N GLY A 297 38.25 -12.79 -12.70
CA GLY A 297 39.35 -13.23 -13.55
C GLY A 297 40.68 -13.49 -12.86
N SER A 298 40.84 -14.69 -12.28
CA SER A 298 42.12 -15.42 -12.29
C SER A 298 41.95 -16.86 -11.81
N ARG A 299 41.43 -17.71 -12.69
CA ARG A 299 41.82 -19.13 -12.75
C ARG A 299 42.83 -19.28 -13.88
N GLY A 300 44.00 -18.70 -13.70
CA GLY A 300 45.17 -18.95 -14.54
C GLY A 300 45.91 -20.18 -14.01
N ARG A 301 45.63 -21.34 -14.59
CA ARG A 301 46.50 -22.52 -14.50
C ARG A 301 47.92 -22.11 -14.90
N ARG A 302 48.89 -22.34 -14.02
CA ARG A 302 50.27 -22.61 -14.42
C ARG A 302 50.86 -23.67 -13.50
N ASP A 303 50.95 -24.86 -14.09
CA ASP A 303 51.76 -25.98 -13.64
C ASP A 303 53.25 -25.62 -13.60
N GLY A 304 53.96 -26.28 -12.69
CA GLY A 304 55.42 -26.20 -12.50
C GLY A 304 55.75 -25.68 -11.10
N GLY A 305 56.16 -26.48 -10.11
CA GLY A 305 56.81 -27.78 -10.15
C GLY A 305 58.23 -27.65 -9.60
N ALA A 306 58.38 -28.11 -8.34
CA ALA A 306 59.61 -28.55 -7.66
C ALA A 306 60.47 -27.57 -6.84
N GLY A 307 60.83 -28.04 -5.64
CA GLY A 307 62.00 -27.67 -4.84
C GLY A 307 61.66 -26.98 -3.50
N SER A 308 61.36 -27.72 -2.42
CA SER A 308 62.31 -28.16 -1.36
C SER A 308 62.80 -26.98 -0.49
N ASP A 309 62.83 -26.98 0.84
CA ASP A 309 62.77 -28.02 1.87
C ASP A 309 62.68 -27.34 3.26
N SER A 310 62.11 -28.05 4.23
CA SER A 310 62.32 -27.96 5.70
C SER A 310 61.97 -26.64 6.45
N GLY A 311 61.35 -26.63 7.62
CA GLY A 311 60.89 -27.67 8.54
C GLY A 311 60.47 -27.04 9.88
N GLN A 312 59.59 -27.77 10.59
CA GLN A 312 59.20 -27.67 12.01
C GLN A 312 58.18 -26.57 12.41
N ASN A 313 56.91 -26.93 12.71
CA ASN A 313 56.35 -27.41 14.00
C ASN A 313 56.41 -26.33 15.11
N CYS A 314 55.34 -25.89 15.78
CA CYS A 314 54.11 -26.55 16.25
C CYS A 314 53.00 -25.52 16.57
N SER A 315 51.75 -26.03 16.64
CA SER A 315 50.75 -25.83 17.71
C SER A 315 49.38 -25.26 17.31
N ALA A 316 48.37 -25.85 17.98
CA ALA A 316 46.98 -25.42 18.17
C ALA A 316 45.92 -25.85 17.15
N SER A 317 45.36 -27.02 17.45
CA SER A 317 44.00 -27.46 17.15
C SER A 317 42.94 -26.42 17.54
N SER A 318 42.09 -25.98 16.60
CA SER A 318 40.83 -25.31 16.90
C SER A 318 39.66 -26.05 16.26
N LYS A 319 38.95 -26.81 17.11
CA LYS A 319 37.62 -27.32 16.84
C LYS A 319 36.69 -26.14 16.58
N GLY A 320 35.94 -26.18 15.49
CA GLY A 320 34.90 -25.21 15.18
C GLY A 320 33.73 -25.34 16.17
N GLU A 321 33.74 -24.49 17.20
CA GLU A 321 32.59 -24.27 18.07
C GLU A 321 31.54 -23.43 17.35
N ARG A 322 30.38 -24.05 17.15
CA ARG A 322 29.14 -23.41 16.72
C ARG A 322 28.70 -22.42 17.80
N LEU A 323 28.51 -21.16 17.40
CA LEU A 323 27.88 -20.12 18.21
C LEU A 323 26.38 -20.44 18.38
N SER A 324 26.05 -21.22 19.41
CA SER A 324 24.68 -21.36 19.91
C SER A 324 24.35 -20.19 20.83
N ALA A 325 23.44 -19.31 20.38
CA ALA A 325 22.87 -18.26 21.21
C ALA A 325 22.06 -18.88 22.36
N ARG A 326 22.45 -18.52 23.57
CA ARG A 326 21.90 -19.00 24.85
C ARG A 326 20.52 -18.36 25.07
N LEU A 327 19.45 -19.10 24.79
CA LEU A 327 18.10 -18.80 25.29
C LEU A 327 18.12 -18.90 26.82
N ARG A 328 17.73 -17.82 27.50
CA ARG A 328 17.48 -17.83 28.95
C ARG A 328 16.25 -18.70 29.21
N ALA A 329 16.47 -19.81 29.90
CA ALA A 329 15.43 -20.66 30.45
C ALA A 329 14.74 -19.94 31.64
N PHE A 330 13.42 -19.85 31.59
CA PHE A 330 12.59 -19.52 32.75
C PHE A 330 12.28 -20.82 33.52
N PRO A 331 12.13 -20.78 34.86
CA PRO A 331 11.96 -21.99 35.66
C PRO A 331 10.56 -22.57 35.46
N ALA A 332 10.51 -23.89 35.33
CA ALA A 332 9.29 -24.68 35.39
C ALA A 332 8.67 -24.60 36.79
N ALA A 333 7.40 -24.22 36.86
CA ALA A 333 6.53 -24.47 38.01
C ALA A 333 5.29 -25.20 37.49
N ASN A 334 5.26 -26.51 37.73
CA ASN A 334 4.05 -27.32 37.71
C ASN A 334 3.24 -26.95 38.96
N GLU A 335 2.10 -26.28 38.81
CA GLU A 335 0.97 -26.40 39.75
C GLU A 335 -0.37 -26.25 39.01
N PRO A 336 -1.43 -26.95 39.47
CA PRO A 336 -2.68 -27.09 38.74
C PRO A 336 -3.57 -25.87 38.88
N TYR A 337 -4.37 -25.62 37.84
CA TYR A 337 -5.36 -24.55 37.77
C TYR A 337 -6.44 -24.73 38.84
N GLU A 338 -6.36 -23.99 39.94
CA GLU A 338 -7.46 -23.83 40.89
C GLU A 338 -8.38 -22.69 40.44
N SER A 339 -9.64 -23.03 40.22
CA SER A 339 -10.73 -22.10 39.94
C SER A 339 -11.07 -21.28 41.18
N SER A 340 -10.56 -20.05 41.29
CA SER A 340 -10.97 -19.11 42.32
C SER A 340 -12.17 -18.27 41.88
N SER A 341 -13.32 -18.60 42.46
CA SER A 341 -14.53 -17.80 42.71
C SER A 341 -14.52 -16.30 42.35
N ASN A 342 -15.61 -15.89 41.70
CA ASN A 342 -16.09 -14.51 41.48
C ASN A 342 -15.69 -13.54 42.61
N LYS A 343 -14.79 -12.60 42.29
CA LYS A 343 -14.71 -11.31 42.97
C LYS A 343 -14.94 -10.24 41.92
N GLU A 344 -16.08 -9.57 42.03
CA GLU A 344 -16.42 -8.37 41.27
C GLU A 344 -15.36 -7.30 41.58
N VAL A 345 -14.56 -6.93 40.58
CA VAL A 345 -13.64 -5.80 40.65
C VAL A 345 -14.41 -4.61 40.10
N ASP A 346 -14.82 -3.71 40.99
CA ASP A 346 -15.51 -2.48 40.66
C ASP A 346 -14.48 -1.47 40.11
N VAL A 347 -14.41 -1.36 38.78
CA VAL A 347 -13.53 -0.40 38.10
C VAL A 347 -14.39 0.78 37.64
N SER A 348 -14.40 1.85 38.42
CA SER A 348 -15.05 3.10 38.01
C SER A 348 -14.20 3.84 36.98
N TYR A 349 -14.62 3.76 35.72
CA TYR A 349 -14.04 4.53 34.62
C TYR A 349 -14.56 5.97 34.67
N VAL A 350 -13.66 6.95 34.79
CA VAL A 350 -13.98 8.39 34.71
C VAL A 350 -13.46 8.92 33.39
N ASP A 351 -14.38 9.35 32.51
CA ASP A 351 -14.08 9.91 31.19
C ASP A 351 -13.42 11.30 31.34
N PRO A 352 -12.18 11.50 30.84
CA PRO A 352 -11.46 12.78 30.96
C PRO A 352 -12.06 13.92 30.13
N LEU A 353 -13.09 13.68 29.31
CA LEU A 353 -13.75 14.71 28.48
C LEU A 353 -15.08 15.22 29.07
N GLY A 354 -15.56 14.67 30.18
CA GLY A 354 -16.83 15.08 30.81
C GLY A 354 -18.08 14.71 29.98
N PRO A 355 -19.29 14.82 30.56
CA PRO A 355 -20.52 14.43 29.86
C PRO A 355 -20.80 15.36 28.67
N GLN A 356 -21.23 14.77 27.56
CA GLN A 356 -21.54 15.49 26.33
C GLN A 356 -22.70 16.49 26.52
N VAL A 357 -22.53 17.70 25.99
CA VAL A 357 -23.53 18.77 26.04
C VAL A 357 -24.74 18.39 25.18
N GLU A 358 -25.94 18.38 25.77
CA GLU A 358 -27.19 18.12 25.04
C GLU A 358 -27.44 19.18 23.96
N ARG A 359 -27.70 18.70 22.74
CA ARG A 359 -28.05 19.55 21.59
C ARG A 359 -29.45 20.16 21.78
N PRO A 360 -29.65 21.48 21.58
CA PRO A 360 -30.96 22.10 21.73
C PRO A 360 -31.93 21.60 20.66
N LYS A 361 -33.11 21.13 21.11
CA LYS A 361 -34.20 20.61 20.27
C LYS A 361 -34.95 21.76 19.59
N THR A 362 -34.65 22.04 18.32
CA THR A 362 -35.45 22.94 17.49
C THR A 362 -36.43 22.14 16.62
N ALA A 363 -37.61 21.85 17.17
CA ALA A 363 -38.82 21.55 16.40
C ALA A 363 -40.04 21.53 17.34
N ALA A 364 -40.65 22.70 17.57
CA ALA A 364 -41.98 22.81 18.17
C ALA A 364 -42.93 23.38 17.13
N LYS A 365 -43.75 22.50 16.55
CA LYS A 365 -44.90 22.85 15.71
C LYS A 365 -45.93 23.57 16.60
N LYS A 366 -46.19 24.85 16.34
CA LYS A 366 -47.27 25.60 16.97
C LYS A 366 -48.48 25.60 16.02
N ARG A 367 -49.60 25.03 16.47
CA ARG A 367 -50.93 25.23 15.88
C ARG A 367 -51.30 26.70 16.04
N ILE A 368 -51.82 27.32 15.00
CA ILE A 368 -52.54 28.60 15.05
C ILE A 368 -53.90 28.32 14.40
N GLU A 369 -54.94 28.35 15.23
CA GLU A 369 -56.32 28.61 14.82
C GLU A 369 -56.55 30.11 15.01
N ASP A 370 -57.17 30.69 13.99
CA ASP A 370 -58.05 31.87 13.92
C ASP A 370 -57.55 33.25 14.41
N ASP A 371 -57.44 34.18 13.45
CA ASP A 371 -58.10 35.49 13.57
C ASP A 371 -58.24 36.15 12.17
N ASP A 372 -59.49 36.46 11.83
CA ASP A 372 -59.97 37.24 10.68
C ASP A 372 -59.37 38.66 10.67
N PHE A 373 -59.05 39.21 9.50
CA PHE A 373 -59.47 40.57 9.07
C PHE A 373 -58.96 40.93 7.65
N ALA A 374 -59.93 41.14 6.75
CA ALA A 374 -60.01 42.16 5.68
C ALA A 374 -58.95 42.25 4.55
N ASP A 375 -59.41 41.91 3.35
CA ASP A 375 -59.47 42.75 2.14
C ASP A 375 -58.48 43.93 2.05
N GLU A 376 -57.57 43.89 1.07
CA GLU A 376 -57.45 44.98 0.09
C GLU A 376 -56.64 44.56 -1.15
N GLU A 377 -57.23 44.90 -2.29
CA GLU A 377 -56.88 44.66 -3.68
C GLU A 377 -55.79 45.65 -4.15
N LEU A 378 -54.79 45.20 -4.93
CA LEU A 378 -53.95 45.97 -5.87
C LEU A 378 -52.90 44.98 -6.44
N GLY A 379 -52.73 44.71 -7.73
CA GLY A 379 -52.99 45.44 -8.96
C GLY A 379 -51.74 45.22 -9.84
N ASP A 380 -51.84 44.36 -10.84
CA ASP A 380 -50.77 44.08 -11.81
C ASP A 380 -50.59 45.30 -12.72
N ASP A 381 -49.49 46.02 -12.57
CA ASP A 381 -48.90 46.84 -13.62
C ASP A 381 -47.48 47.25 -13.24
N LEU A 382 -46.65 47.48 -14.27
CA LEU A 382 -45.30 48.05 -14.26
C LEU A 382 -44.13 47.05 -14.39
N LEU A 383 -44.07 46.38 -15.55
CA LEU A 383 -42.79 46.13 -16.21
C LEU A 383 -42.35 47.41 -16.96
N PRO A 384 -41.09 47.85 -16.89
CA PRO A 384 -40.56 48.91 -17.75
C PRO A 384 -40.08 48.36 -19.10
N GLU A 385 -40.23 49.20 -20.15
CA GLU A 385 -40.02 48.98 -21.59
C GLU A 385 -38.69 48.33 -22.02
#